data_AF-A0A1E5PH48-F1
#
_entry.id   AF-A0A1E5PH48-F1
#
_cell.length_a   1.000
_cell.length_b   1.000
_cell.length_c   1.000
_cell.angle_alpha   90.00
_cell.angle_beta   90.00
_cell.angle_gamma   90.00
#
_symmetry.space_group_name_H-M   'P 1'
#
loop_
_entity.id
_entity.type
_entity.pdbx_description
1 polymer ?
#
loop_
_entity_poly.entity_id
_entity_poly.type
_entity_poly.pdbx_seq_one_letter_code
_entity_poly.pdbx_strand_id
1 'polypeptide(L)'
;MREHGKALHAQFKQLADAEDSDDLAHLADALTAAAANHDAQANVYDQLVTAEPSLSDEHRNQAEKQRANACEARKFVVLVTSKATSAGTRKS
;
A
#
# COMPACT_ATOMS: atom_id res chain seq x y z
N MET A 1 -9.98 11.78 1.65
CA MET A 1 -8.71 11.19 2.16
C MET A 1 -8.90 10.15 3.28
N ARG A 2 -9.77 10.37 4.30
CA ARG A 2 -10.03 9.37 5.37
C ARG A 2 -10.61 8.03 4.90
N GLU A 3 -11.26 7.99 3.74
CA GLU A 3 -11.92 6.80 3.18
C GLU A 3 -10.93 5.76 2.63
N HIS A 4 -9.80 6.18 2.05
CA HIS A 4 -8.83 5.24 1.45
C HIS A 4 -8.05 4.42 2.48
N GLY A 5 -7.67 5.02 3.63
CA GLY A 5 -7.03 4.28 4.72
C GLY A 5 -7.95 3.26 5.37
N LYS A 6 -9.26 3.55 5.45
CA LYS A 6 -10.28 2.60 5.93
C LYS A 6 -10.52 1.47 4.92
N ALA A 7 -10.51 1.76 3.63
CA ALA A 7 -10.65 0.75 2.59
C ALA A 7 -9.48 -0.25 2.61
N LEU A 8 -8.24 0.23 2.75
CA LEU A 8 -7.05 -0.62 2.92
C LEU A 8 -7.13 -1.47 4.20
N HIS A 9 -7.61 -0.90 5.31
CA HIS A 9 -7.80 -1.64 6.56
C HIS A 9 -8.95 -2.67 6.50
N ALA A 10 -10.00 -2.40 5.72
CA ALA A 10 -11.09 -3.34 5.47
C ALA A 10 -10.67 -4.48 4.53
N GLN A 11 -9.93 -4.17 3.46
CA GLN A 11 -9.29 -5.17 2.60
C GLN A 11 -8.26 -6.01 3.39
N PHE A 12 -7.58 -5.40 4.35
CA PHE A 12 -6.72 -6.11 5.30
C PHE A 12 -7.50 -7.07 6.21
N LYS A 13 -8.71 -6.75 6.65
CA LYS A 13 -9.51 -7.69 7.46
C LYS A 13 -9.94 -8.91 6.64
N GLN A 14 -10.22 -8.73 5.34
CA GLN A 14 -10.46 -9.83 4.41
C GLN A 14 -9.19 -10.69 4.17
N LEU A 15 -7.99 -10.12 4.36
CA LEU A 15 -6.66 -10.75 4.19
C LEU A 15 -6.35 -11.83 5.24
N ALA A 16 -6.91 -11.70 6.45
CA ALA A 16 -6.81 -12.72 7.48
C ALA A 16 -7.50 -14.02 7.04
N ASP A 17 -8.64 -13.88 6.36
CA ASP A 17 -9.53 -14.99 6.01
C ASP A 17 -9.23 -15.61 4.63
N ALA A 18 -8.43 -14.96 3.78
CA ALA A 18 -8.06 -15.49 2.46
C ALA A 18 -7.11 -16.70 2.57
N GLU A 19 -7.59 -17.89 2.21
CA GLU A 19 -6.80 -19.14 2.21
C GLU A 19 -6.36 -19.59 0.81
N ASP A 20 -6.90 -18.99 -0.27
CA ASP A 20 -6.59 -19.40 -1.64
C ASP A 20 -5.38 -18.68 -2.24
N SER A 21 -4.55 -19.43 -2.95
CA SER A 21 -3.32 -18.98 -3.62
C SER A 21 -3.60 -17.86 -4.63
N ASP A 22 -4.65 -18.01 -5.43
CA ASP A 22 -4.93 -17.10 -6.54
C ASP A 22 -5.48 -15.75 -6.02
N ASP A 23 -6.32 -15.80 -4.99
CA ASP A 23 -6.79 -14.60 -4.28
C ASP A 23 -5.62 -13.84 -3.63
N LEU A 24 -4.65 -14.57 -3.07
CA LEU A 24 -3.44 -13.97 -2.51
C LEU A 24 -2.53 -13.37 -3.59
N ALA A 25 -2.42 -13.99 -4.77
CA ALA A 25 -1.66 -13.43 -5.89
C ALA A 25 -2.27 -12.12 -6.41
N HIS A 26 -3.58 -12.09 -6.68
CA HIS A 26 -4.29 -10.88 -7.10
C HIS A 26 -4.20 -9.75 -6.07
N LEU A 27 -4.21 -10.11 -4.79
CA LEU A 27 -4.03 -9.16 -3.71
C LEU A 27 -2.61 -8.60 -3.65
N ALA A 28 -1.58 -9.42 -3.88
CA ALA A 28 -0.20 -8.94 -3.97
C ALA A 28 -0.03 -7.93 -5.12
N ASP A 29 -0.69 -8.15 -6.26
CA ASP A 29 -0.70 -7.21 -7.38
C ASP A 29 -1.39 -5.89 -7.00
N ALA A 30 -2.56 -5.97 -6.34
CA ALA A 30 -3.29 -4.78 -5.89
C ALA A 30 -2.48 -3.95 -4.88
N LEU A 31 -1.79 -4.60 -3.94
CA LEU A 31 -0.93 -3.94 -2.96
C LEU A 31 0.31 -3.32 -3.63
N THR A 32 0.87 -3.96 -4.64
CA THR A 32 1.98 -3.41 -5.44
C THR A 32 1.54 -2.14 -6.18
N ALA A 33 0.36 -2.16 -6.80
CA ALA A 33 -0.22 -0.99 -7.45
C ALA A 33 -0.52 0.13 -6.45
N ALA A 34 -1.01 -0.20 -5.25
CA ALA A 34 -1.25 0.77 -4.18
C ALA A 34 0.06 1.42 -3.71
N ALA A 35 1.13 0.65 -3.53
CA ALA A 35 2.45 1.18 -3.17
C ALA A 35 2.95 2.18 -4.22
N ALA A 36 2.88 1.82 -5.50
CA ALA A 36 3.28 2.71 -6.60
C ALA A 36 2.45 4.00 -6.66
N ASN A 37 1.14 3.91 -6.39
CA ASN A 37 0.27 5.08 -6.32
C ASN A 37 0.67 6.00 -5.16
N HIS A 38 0.94 5.44 -3.97
CA HIS A 38 1.43 6.22 -2.84
C HIS A 38 2.78 6.88 -3.12
N ASP A 39 3.74 6.22 -3.79
CA ASP A 39 4.98 6.86 -4.22
C ASP A 39 4.72 8.02 -5.18
N ALA A 40 3.82 7.84 -6.15
CA ALA A 40 3.46 8.90 -7.09
C ALA A 40 2.84 10.11 -6.37
N GLN A 41 1.98 9.89 -5.38
CA GLN A 41 1.43 10.95 -4.55
C GLN A 41 2.51 11.65 -3.70
N ALA A 42 3.47 10.90 -3.14
CA ALA A 42 4.59 11.49 -2.43
C ALA A 42 5.39 12.43 -3.32
N ASN A 43 5.68 12.02 -4.56
CA ASN A 43 6.40 12.85 -5.54
C ASN A 43 5.62 14.11 -5.91
N VAL A 44 4.29 14.04 -6.04
CA VAL A 44 3.44 15.22 -6.26
C VAL A 44 3.57 16.20 -5.09
N TYR A 45 3.49 15.71 -3.85
CA TYR A 45 3.65 16.57 -2.68
C TYR A 45 5.06 17.17 -2.58
N ASP A 46 6.11 16.44 -2.94
CA ASP A 46 7.47 16.99 -2.99
C ASP A 46 7.60 18.15 -3.99
N GLN A 47 6.94 18.05 -5.15
CA GLN A 47 6.91 19.15 -6.12
C GLN A 47 6.19 20.37 -5.53
N LEU A 48 5.07 20.15 -4.82
CA LEU A 48 4.31 21.21 -4.16
C LEU A 48 5.04 21.91 -3.02
N VAL A 49 6.01 21.26 -2.36
CA VAL A 49 6.88 21.91 -1.35
C VAL A 49 7.59 23.14 -1.95
N THR A 50 8.02 23.03 -3.22
CA THR A 50 8.70 24.12 -3.93
C THR A 50 7.74 25.09 -4.62
N ALA A 51 6.65 24.57 -5.19
CA ALA A 51 5.67 25.37 -5.91
C ALA A 51 4.80 26.23 -4.98
N GLU A 52 4.57 25.78 -3.75
CA GLU A 52 3.70 26.44 -2.77
C GLU A 52 4.41 26.58 -1.40
N PRO A 53 5.37 27.51 -1.26
CA PRO A 53 6.18 27.63 -0.05
C PRO A 53 5.36 27.91 1.23
N SER A 54 4.22 28.61 1.09
CA SER A 54 3.31 28.91 2.20
C SER A 54 2.68 27.66 2.83
N LEU A 55 2.67 26.53 2.12
CA LEU A 55 2.16 25.24 2.56
C LEU A 55 3.25 24.17 2.62
N SER A 56 4.52 24.56 2.55
CA SER A 56 5.65 23.62 2.43
C SER A 56 5.75 22.59 3.58
N ASP A 57 5.43 22.98 4.81
CA ASP A 57 5.38 22.04 5.95
C ASP A 57 4.26 21.01 5.82
N GLU A 58 3.09 21.44 5.34
CA GLU A 58 1.96 20.54 5.10
C GLU A 58 2.29 19.58 3.95
N HIS A 59 2.85 20.07 2.85
CA HIS A 59 3.28 19.24 1.73
C HIS A 59 4.35 18.22 2.13
N ARG A 60 5.35 18.61 2.94
CA ARG A 60 6.34 17.65 3.50
C ARG A 60 5.66 16.56 4.33
N ASN A 61 4.75 16.93 5.22
CA ASN A 61 4.02 15.99 6.05
C ASN A 61 3.17 15.02 5.21
N GLN A 62 2.49 15.52 4.18
CA GLN A 62 1.72 14.65 3.28
C GLN A 62 2.63 13.73 2.46
N ALA A 63 3.77 14.22 1.95
CA ALA A 63 4.75 13.38 1.25
C ALA A 63 5.25 12.24 2.15
N GLU A 64 5.59 12.54 3.42
CA GLU A 64 6.01 11.55 4.40
C GLU A 64 4.92 10.51 4.70
N LYS A 65 3.66 10.94 4.88
CA LYS A 65 2.53 10.02 5.05
C LYS A 65 2.36 9.08 3.87
N GLN A 66 2.48 9.60 2.65
CA GLN A 66 2.37 8.77 1.44
C GLN A 66 3.53 7.76 1.34
N ARG A 67 4.76 8.17 1.66
CA ARG A 67 5.90 7.23 1.73
C ARG A 67 5.68 6.16 2.80
N ALA A 68 5.14 6.51 3.97
CA ALA A 68 4.79 5.55 5.01
C ALA A 68 3.75 4.54 4.52
N ASN A 69 2.69 4.99 3.84
CA ASN A 69 1.67 4.12 3.25
C ASN A 69 2.26 3.19 2.17
N ALA A 70 3.15 3.70 1.32
CA ALA A 70 3.83 2.90 0.31
C ALA A 70 4.72 1.83 0.95
N CYS A 71 5.41 2.17 2.05
CA CYS A 71 6.22 1.24 2.83
C CYS A 71 5.37 0.12 3.44
N GLU A 72 4.25 0.47 4.08
CA GLU A 72 3.32 -0.51 4.64
C GLU A 72 2.74 -1.43 3.55
N ALA A 73 2.29 -0.88 2.42
CA ALA A 73 1.79 -1.67 1.29
C ALA A 73 2.82 -2.70 0.80
N ARG A 74 4.11 -2.30 0.67
CA ARG A 74 5.19 -3.23 0.30
C ARG A 74 5.43 -4.32 1.34
N LYS A 75 5.39 -4.00 2.64
CA LYS A 75 5.49 -5.02 3.70
C LYS A 75 4.36 -6.04 3.58
N PHE A 76 3.16 -5.60 3.23
CA PHE A 76 2.03 -6.50 3.01
C PHE A 76 2.19 -7.36 1.77
N VAL A 77 2.74 -6.84 0.66
CA VAL A 77 3.08 -7.67 -0.51
C VAL A 77 3.96 -8.84 -0.08
N VAL A 78 5.04 -8.58 0.69
CA VAL A 78 5.95 -9.62 1.17
C VAL A 78 5.22 -10.68 2.00
N LEU A 79 4.33 -10.26 2.91
CA LEU A 79 3.53 -11.17 3.75
C LEU A 79 2.57 -12.02 2.92
N VAL A 80 1.86 -11.40 1.98
CA VAL A 80 0.87 -12.07 1.13
C VAL A 80 1.55 -13.06 0.18
N THR A 81 2.65 -12.68 -0.47
CA THR A 81 3.41 -13.58 -1.35
C THR A 81 3.99 -14.77 -0.56
N SER A 82 4.45 -14.55 0.68
CA SER A 82 4.91 -15.63 1.56
C SER A 82 3.77 -16.59 1.93
N LYS A 83 2.57 -16.06 2.20
CA LYS A 83 1.36 -16.86 2.48
C LYS A 83 0.92 -17.66 1.25
N ALA A 84 0.91 -17.03 0.07
CA ALA A 84 0.57 -17.67 -1.20
C ALA A 84 1.50 -18.85 -1.51
N THR A 85 2.81 -18.63 -1.34
CA THR A 85 3.83 -19.67 -1.53
C THR A 85 3.57 -20.86 -0.60
N SER A 86 3.33 -20.59 0.68
CA SER A 86 3.04 -21.63 1.69
C SER A 86 1.70 -22.35 1.51
N ALA A 87 0.72 -21.70 0.86
CA ALA A 87 -0.57 -22.29 0.51
C ALA A 87 -0.46 -23.19 -0.74
N GLY A 88 0.30 -22.76 -1.75
CA GLY A 88 0.60 -23.54 -2.95
C GLY A 88 1.31 -24.86 -2.63
N THR A 89 2.28 -24.86 -1.70
CA THR A 89 2.98 -26.08 -1.27
C THR A 89 2.10 -27.07 -0.50
N ARG A 90 1.00 -26.62 0.12
CA ARG A 90 0.08 -27.49 0.88
C ARG A 90 -0.97 -28.18 -0.01
N LYS A 91 -1.23 -27.64 -1.20
CA LYS A 91 -2.20 -28.19 -2.17
C LYS A 91 -1.55 -29.14 -3.20
N SER A 92 -0.23 -29.28 -3.20
CA SER A 92 0.54 -30.10 -4.16
C SER A 92 1.04 -31.39 -3.53
#